data_AF-A0A7J8M3R4-F1
#
_entry.id   AF-A0A7J8M3R4-F1
#
_cell.length_a   1.000
_cell.length_b   1.000
_cell.length_c   1.000
_cell.angle_alpha   90.00
_cell.angle_beta   90.00
_cell.angle_gamma   90.00
#
_symmetry.space_group_name_H-M   'P 1'
#
loop_
_entity.id
_entity.type
_entity.pdbx_description
1 polymer ?
#
loop_
_entity_poly.entity_id
_entity_poly.type
_entity_poly.pdbx_seq_one_letter_code
_entity_poly.pdbx_strand_id
1 'polypeptide(L)'
;MECMLSALKSRVNSVENPPPVAELFSKEHAASTQLLYDLSPCFKLGFLAANQAILDATLDKPSCNKFHVVDFDFGLGGQYMNLLHALSERGNGKPATVKITAIADNGGDERLKTVGDRLSQFAESYGVSLKFNVISGLKLSDLSRDSLGIEQDEPLAVNFAFKLYRMPDESVSIENPRDELLRRVKGLAPRVVTLVEQEMNTNTAPFASRVGEACGYYGALFDSVESTVLRDNPGRAKLEEGLLRKIANSVACEGRDRVERCEVFGKWRARMSMAGFELKPLSQTVAETMRAKLNSGNRVNPGFTVKEENGGVNFGWLGRTLTVASAWR
;
A
#
# COMPACT_ATOMS: atom_id res chain seq x y z
N MET A 1 -15.94 19.84 4.52
CA MET A 1 -15.36 21.13 4.97
C MET A 1 -15.23 21.20 6.50
N GLU A 2 -16.22 20.74 7.27
CA GLU A 2 -16.18 20.75 8.75
C GLU A 2 -14.98 20.00 9.35
N CYS A 3 -14.56 18.89 8.73
CA CYS A 3 -13.37 18.13 9.15
C CYS A 3 -12.07 18.94 9.11
N MET A 4 -11.89 19.78 8.09
CA MET A 4 -10.72 20.65 7.96
C MET A 4 -10.73 21.74 9.03
N LEU A 5 -11.92 22.31 9.31
CA LEU A 5 -12.08 23.27 10.39
C LEU A 5 -11.72 22.65 11.74
N SER A 6 -12.17 21.43 12.01
CA SER A 6 -11.82 20.69 13.25
C SER A 6 -10.30 20.48 13.36
N ALA A 7 -9.65 20.06 12.27
CA ALA A 7 -8.20 19.87 12.25
C ALA A 7 -7.43 21.19 12.49
N LEU A 8 -7.90 22.30 11.93
CA LEU A 8 -7.31 23.62 12.16
C LEU A 8 -7.52 24.11 13.59
N LYS A 9 -8.70 23.88 14.18
CA LYS A 9 -8.95 24.17 15.62
C LYS A 9 -8.01 23.36 16.51
N SER A 10 -7.85 22.07 16.21
CA SER A 10 -6.91 21.18 16.91
C SER A 10 -5.47 21.69 16.85
N ARG A 11 -5.06 22.23 15.69
CA ARG A 11 -3.74 22.86 15.55
C ARG A 11 -3.57 24.11 16.43
N VAL A 12 -4.57 24.98 16.43
CA VAL A 12 -4.50 26.28 17.12
C VAL A 12 -4.56 26.10 18.64
N ASN A 13 -5.37 25.16 19.13
CA ASN A 13 -5.51 24.87 20.54
C ASN A 13 -5.56 23.35 20.78
N SER A 14 -4.39 22.73 20.80
CA SER A 14 -4.24 21.28 20.98
C SER A 14 -4.57 20.79 22.40
N VAL A 15 -4.66 21.70 23.38
CA VAL A 15 -5.06 21.37 24.75
C VAL A 15 -6.56 21.13 24.82
N GLU A 16 -7.35 22.05 24.25
CA GLU A 16 -8.81 21.91 24.19
C GLU A 16 -9.27 20.92 23.11
N ASN A 17 -8.50 20.80 22.03
CA ASN A 17 -8.85 19.97 20.87
C ASN A 17 -7.67 19.05 20.52
N PRO A 18 -7.39 18.02 21.34
CA PRO A 18 -6.23 17.15 21.12
C PRO A 18 -6.32 16.42 19.78
N PRO A 19 -5.23 16.32 19.00
CA PRO A 19 -5.22 15.59 17.75
C PRO A 19 -5.27 14.07 17.98
N PRO A 20 -5.85 13.29 17.05
CA PRO A 20 -6.10 11.85 17.22
C PRO A 20 -4.84 11.00 16.95
N VAL A 21 -3.68 11.37 17.51
CA VAL A 21 -2.38 10.71 17.22
C VAL A 21 -2.40 9.24 17.64
N ALA A 22 -2.83 8.95 18.87
CA ALA A 22 -2.91 7.58 19.38
C ALA A 22 -3.94 6.73 18.61
N GLU A 23 -5.02 7.36 18.15
CA GLU A 23 -6.09 6.67 17.42
C GLU A 23 -5.61 6.09 16.08
N LEU A 24 -4.59 6.68 15.44
CA LEU A 24 -3.99 6.15 14.19
C LEU A 24 -3.28 4.80 14.36
N PHE A 25 -3.05 4.38 15.60
CA PHE A 25 -2.45 3.09 15.95
C PHE A 25 -3.48 2.13 16.56
N SER A 26 -4.76 2.54 16.61
CA SER A 26 -5.84 1.70 17.12
C SER A 26 -6.25 0.62 16.11
N LYS A 27 -6.81 -0.49 16.63
CA LYS A 27 -7.43 -1.54 15.82
C LYS A 27 -8.58 -1.01 14.97
N GLU A 28 -9.30 -0.01 15.49
CA GLU A 28 -10.41 0.63 14.78
C GLU A 28 -9.92 1.41 13.55
N HIS A 29 -8.83 2.18 13.70
CA HIS A 29 -8.25 2.88 12.57
C HIS A 29 -7.70 1.91 11.52
N ALA A 30 -7.05 0.82 11.95
CA ALA A 30 -6.62 -0.24 11.03
C ALA A 30 -7.81 -0.83 10.25
N ALA A 31 -8.94 -1.12 10.92
CA ALA A 31 -10.14 -1.61 10.27
C ALA A 31 -10.75 -0.59 9.29
N SER A 32 -10.80 0.71 9.65
CA SER A 32 -11.26 1.77 8.75
C SER A 32 -10.38 1.93 7.51
N THR A 33 -9.06 1.77 7.67
CA THR A 33 -8.09 1.83 6.58
C THR A 33 -8.25 0.63 5.65
N GLN A 34 -8.50 -0.56 6.20
CA GLN A 34 -8.82 -1.73 5.37
C GLN A 34 -10.11 -1.54 4.57
N LEU A 35 -11.16 -0.95 5.18
CA LEU A 35 -12.39 -0.62 4.46
C LEU A 35 -12.14 0.36 3.30
N LEU A 36 -11.26 1.34 3.48
CA LEU A 36 -10.83 2.22 2.38
C LEU A 36 -10.22 1.42 1.23
N TYR A 37 -9.33 0.48 1.54
CA TYR A 37 -8.67 -0.38 0.56
C TYR A 37 -9.64 -1.29 -0.19
N ASP A 38 -10.66 -1.80 0.51
CA ASP A 38 -11.63 -2.75 -0.06
C ASP A 38 -12.72 -2.05 -0.87
N LEU A 39 -13.19 -0.89 -0.41
CA LEU A 39 -14.35 -0.18 -0.97
C LEU A 39 -13.97 0.85 -2.03
N SER A 40 -12.77 1.44 -1.98
CA SER A 40 -12.32 2.42 -2.98
C SER A 40 -11.59 1.75 -4.15
N PRO A 41 -12.08 1.88 -5.40
CA PRO A 41 -11.42 1.32 -6.57
C PRO A 41 -9.97 1.78 -6.74
N CYS A 42 -9.63 3.03 -6.42
CA CYS A 42 -8.25 3.54 -6.57
C CYS A 42 -7.24 2.77 -5.71
N PHE A 43 -7.64 2.38 -4.49
CA PHE A 43 -6.76 1.64 -3.59
C PHE A 43 -6.71 0.16 -3.97
N LYS A 44 -7.87 -0.44 -4.22
CA LYS A 44 -7.99 -1.84 -4.65
C LYS A 44 -7.20 -2.14 -5.94
N LEU A 45 -7.34 -1.28 -6.95
CA LEU A 45 -6.62 -1.44 -8.22
C LEU A 45 -5.11 -1.26 -8.06
N GLY A 46 -4.65 -0.44 -7.10
CA GLY A 46 -3.23 -0.33 -6.76
C GLY A 46 -2.63 -1.67 -6.33
N PHE A 47 -3.32 -2.41 -5.44
CA PHE A 47 -2.92 -3.76 -5.06
C PHE A 47 -2.92 -4.74 -6.25
N LEU A 48 -3.91 -4.66 -7.15
CA LEU A 48 -3.97 -5.52 -8.33
C LEU A 48 -2.85 -5.22 -9.34
N ALA A 49 -2.46 -3.95 -9.49
CA ALA A 49 -1.32 -3.57 -10.32
C ALA A 49 0.01 -4.04 -9.73
N ALA A 50 0.18 -3.95 -8.41
CA ALA A 50 1.32 -4.55 -7.73
C ALA A 50 1.38 -6.08 -7.95
N ASN A 51 0.25 -6.77 -7.78
CA ASN A 51 0.18 -8.20 -8.07
C ASN A 51 0.54 -8.52 -9.52
N GLN A 52 0.08 -7.71 -10.48
CA GLN A 52 0.44 -7.89 -11.88
C GLN A 52 1.96 -7.78 -12.11
N ALA A 53 2.61 -6.81 -11.48
CA ALA A 53 4.06 -6.67 -11.55
C ALA A 53 4.81 -7.85 -10.90
N ILE A 54 4.31 -8.36 -9.77
CA ILE A 54 4.84 -9.57 -9.11
C ILE A 54 4.69 -10.78 -10.02
N LEU A 55 3.51 -10.99 -10.60
CA LEU A 55 3.23 -12.06 -11.55
C LEU A 55 4.15 -12.00 -12.77
N ASP A 56 4.36 -10.83 -13.34
CA ASP A 56 5.21 -10.69 -14.52
C ASP A 56 6.69 -10.94 -14.18
N ALA A 57 7.14 -10.60 -12.97
CA ALA A 57 8.47 -10.95 -12.49
C ALA A 57 8.69 -12.46 -12.32
N THR A 58 7.62 -13.25 -12.12
CA THR A 58 7.73 -14.73 -12.10
C THR A 58 8.09 -15.31 -13.48
N LEU A 59 7.79 -14.59 -14.57
CA LEU A 59 8.03 -15.06 -15.94
C LEU A 59 9.48 -14.86 -16.40
N ASP A 60 10.25 -14.01 -15.72
CA ASP A 60 11.63 -13.67 -16.10
C ASP A 60 12.61 -14.87 -15.91
N LYS A 61 12.20 -15.97 -15.26
CA LYS A 61 12.93 -17.26 -15.20
C LYS A 61 11.94 -18.46 -15.24
N PRO A 62 11.52 -18.91 -16.43
CA PRO A 62 10.47 -19.93 -16.59
C PRO A 62 10.80 -21.32 -16.00
N SER A 63 12.07 -21.58 -15.66
CA SER A 63 12.51 -22.84 -15.05
C SER A 63 12.28 -22.91 -13.53
N CYS A 64 11.97 -21.79 -12.87
CA CYS A 64 11.73 -21.73 -11.43
C CYS A 64 10.24 -21.56 -11.13
N ASN A 65 9.58 -22.63 -10.69
CA ASN A 65 8.19 -22.58 -10.23
C ASN A 65 8.05 -22.08 -8.78
N LYS A 66 9.12 -21.52 -8.20
CA LYS A 66 9.17 -21.01 -6.83
C LYS A 66 9.29 -19.50 -6.85
N PHE A 67 8.51 -18.82 -6.02
CA PHE A 67 8.61 -17.38 -5.86
C PHE A 67 8.32 -16.97 -4.43
N HIS A 68 9.11 -16.04 -3.89
CA HIS A 68 8.99 -15.56 -2.53
C HIS A 68 8.57 -14.10 -2.52
N VAL A 69 7.48 -13.77 -1.83
CA VAL A 69 7.05 -12.39 -1.58
C VAL A 69 7.31 -12.02 -0.12
N VAL A 70 7.96 -10.88 0.10
CA VAL A 70 8.10 -10.27 1.42
C VAL A 70 7.22 -9.01 1.47
N ASP A 71 6.42 -8.87 2.52
CA ASP A 71 5.54 -7.72 2.72
C ASP A 71 5.76 -7.10 4.11
N PHE A 72 5.91 -5.78 4.15
CA PHE A 72 6.14 -5.01 5.37
C PHE A 72 4.85 -4.44 6.00
N ASP A 73 3.69 -4.62 5.37
CA ASP A 73 2.35 -4.26 5.86
C ASP A 73 1.27 -5.18 5.27
N PHE A 74 1.30 -6.45 5.67
CA PHE A 74 0.49 -7.51 5.05
C PHE A 74 -1.04 -7.33 5.16
N GLY A 75 -1.51 -6.48 6.07
CA GLY A 75 -2.93 -6.20 6.28
C GLY A 75 -3.74 -7.45 6.60
N LEU A 76 -4.88 -7.63 5.92
CA LEU A 76 -5.75 -8.81 6.07
C LEU A 76 -5.58 -9.87 4.96
N GLY A 77 -4.53 -9.77 4.14
CA GLY A 77 -4.21 -10.78 3.11
C GLY A 77 -5.06 -10.72 1.83
N GLY A 78 -6.00 -9.78 1.69
CA GLY A 78 -6.86 -9.67 0.51
C GLY A 78 -6.11 -9.47 -0.80
N GLN A 79 -4.99 -8.72 -0.80
CA GLN A 79 -4.09 -8.61 -1.95
C GLN A 79 -3.61 -10.00 -2.40
N TYR A 80 -3.20 -10.84 -1.45
CA TYR A 80 -2.59 -12.13 -1.72
C TYR A 80 -3.58 -13.20 -2.16
N MET A 81 -4.85 -13.14 -1.74
CA MET A 81 -5.90 -13.96 -2.33
C MET A 81 -6.00 -13.73 -3.84
N ASN A 82 -5.97 -12.47 -4.28
CA ASN A 82 -6.00 -12.13 -5.71
C ASN A 82 -4.73 -12.61 -6.44
N LEU A 83 -3.55 -12.53 -5.79
CA LEU A 83 -2.29 -13.01 -6.36
C LEU A 83 -2.33 -14.54 -6.55
N LEU A 84 -2.76 -15.28 -5.54
CA LEU A 84 -2.85 -16.75 -5.57
C LEU A 84 -3.85 -17.23 -6.63
N HIS A 85 -5.00 -16.57 -6.76
CA HIS A 85 -5.95 -16.84 -7.83
C HIS A 85 -5.33 -16.59 -9.21
N ALA A 86 -4.69 -15.44 -9.41
CA ALA A 86 -4.07 -15.14 -10.71
C ALA A 86 -2.91 -16.09 -11.06
N LEU A 87 -2.20 -16.62 -10.06
CA LEU A 87 -1.19 -17.66 -10.26
C LEU A 87 -1.81 -18.99 -10.69
N SER A 88 -2.95 -19.38 -10.12
CA SER A 88 -3.61 -20.64 -10.48
C SER A 88 -4.16 -20.61 -11.92
N GLU A 89 -4.68 -19.47 -12.37
CA GLU A 89 -5.16 -19.30 -13.75
C GLU A 89 -4.03 -19.33 -14.80
N ARG A 90 -2.80 -19.00 -14.41
CA ARG A 90 -1.62 -18.99 -15.31
C ARG A 90 -0.92 -20.33 -15.43
N GLY A 91 -1.12 -21.25 -14.49
CA GLY A 91 -0.44 -22.55 -14.49
C GLY A 91 -0.90 -23.40 -15.66
N ASN A 92 -0.03 -23.69 -16.63
CA ASN A 92 -0.23 -24.72 -17.67
C ASN A 92 -0.24 -26.15 -17.05
N GLY A 93 -0.99 -26.38 -15.97
CA GLY A 93 -1.03 -27.63 -15.21
C GLY A 93 0.12 -27.88 -14.24
N LYS A 94 1.09 -26.95 -14.09
CA LYS A 94 2.18 -27.08 -13.11
C LYS A 94 1.86 -26.34 -11.81
N PRO A 95 1.92 -26.99 -10.63
CA PRO A 95 1.74 -26.30 -9.36
C PRO A 95 2.77 -25.19 -9.17
N ALA A 96 2.30 -23.99 -8.86
CA ALA A 96 3.15 -22.89 -8.38
C ALA A 96 3.45 -23.10 -6.89
N THR A 97 4.70 -22.94 -6.49
CA THR A 97 5.10 -22.90 -5.08
C THR A 97 5.37 -21.45 -4.71
N VAL A 98 4.52 -20.90 -3.86
CA VAL A 98 4.64 -19.52 -3.39
C VAL A 98 5.06 -19.54 -1.95
N LYS A 99 6.07 -18.74 -1.62
CA LYS A 99 6.40 -18.42 -0.24
C LYS A 99 6.01 -16.97 0.03
N ILE A 100 5.37 -16.72 1.15
CA ILE A 100 5.00 -15.38 1.58
C ILE A 100 5.54 -15.17 2.99
N THR A 101 6.31 -14.11 3.17
CA THR A 101 6.81 -13.69 4.48
C THR A 101 6.20 -12.33 4.82
N ALA A 102 5.36 -12.32 5.85
CA ALA A 102 4.73 -11.11 6.38
C ALA A 102 5.52 -10.59 7.58
N ILE A 103 5.93 -9.33 7.55
CA ILE A 103 6.57 -8.67 8.70
C ILE A 103 5.47 -8.10 9.60
N ALA A 104 5.39 -8.61 10.82
CA ALA A 104 4.40 -8.20 11.80
C ALA A 104 4.74 -6.83 12.41
N ASP A 105 3.73 -5.99 12.51
CA ASP A 105 3.71 -4.85 13.43
C ASP A 105 3.64 -5.34 14.90
N ASN A 106 3.90 -4.42 15.83
CA ASN A 106 3.90 -4.75 17.26
C ASN A 106 2.54 -5.34 17.68
N GLY A 107 2.54 -6.61 18.11
CA GLY A 107 1.33 -7.33 18.52
C GLY A 107 0.45 -7.84 17.36
N GLY A 108 0.95 -7.82 16.13
CA GLY A 108 0.22 -8.30 14.94
C GLY A 108 0.43 -9.76 14.58
N ASP A 109 1.24 -10.51 15.32
CA ASP A 109 1.70 -11.84 14.94
C ASP A 109 0.58 -12.89 14.96
N GLU A 110 -0.25 -12.91 16.01
CA GLU A 110 -1.42 -13.82 16.10
C GLU A 110 -2.44 -13.55 14.99
N ARG A 111 -2.66 -12.25 14.69
CA ARG A 111 -3.51 -11.84 13.57
C ARG A 111 -2.97 -12.38 12.25
N LEU A 112 -1.67 -12.20 11.99
CA LEU A 112 -1.06 -12.64 10.74
C LEU A 112 -1.03 -14.16 10.62
N LYS A 113 -0.83 -14.90 11.71
CA LYS A 113 -0.97 -16.38 11.71
C LYS A 113 -2.37 -16.79 11.27
N THR A 114 -3.42 -16.18 11.84
CA THR A 114 -4.82 -16.42 11.44
C THR A 114 -5.08 -16.10 9.97
N VAL A 115 -4.50 -15.02 9.45
CA VAL A 115 -4.59 -14.66 8.03
C VAL A 115 -3.85 -15.70 7.16
N GLY A 116 -2.68 -16.16 7.61
CA GLY A 116 -1.89 -17.21 6.97
C GLY A 116 -2.64 -18.53 6.82
N ASP A 117 -3.36 -18.95 7.85
CA ASP A 117 -4.18 -20.17 7.82
C ASP A 117 -5.29 -20.07 6.76
N ARG A 118 -5.98 -18.92 6.70
CA ARG A 118 -7.02 -18.66 5.69
C ARG A 118 -6.45 -18.62 4.28
N LEU A 119 -5.28 -18.01 4.10
CA LEU A 119 -4.60 -17.97 2.81
C LEU A 119 -4.13 -19.36 2.37
N SER A 120 -3.70 -20.20 3.31
CA SER A 120 -3.27 -21.57 3.01
C SER A 120 -4.44 -22.42 2.54
N GLN A 121 -5.59 -22.35 3.23
CA GLN A 121 -6.82 -23.01 2.80
C GLN A 121 -7.30 -22.50 1.43
N PHE A 122 -7.21 -21.19 1.21
CA PHE A 122 -7.54 -20.60 -0.09
C PHE A 122 -6.60 -21.11 -1.19
N ALA A 123 -5.28 -21.09 -0.97
CA ALA A 123 -4.29 -21.56 -1.94
C ALA A 123 -4.50 -23.03 -2.32
N GLU A 124 -4.78 -23.89 -1.33
CA GLU A 124 -5.07 -25.31 -1.52
C GLU A 124 -6.30 -25.51 -2.43
N SER A 125 -7.36 -24.73 -2.23
CA SER A 125 -8.57 -24.79 -3.07
C SER A 125 -8.33 -24.45 -4.55
N TYR A 126 -7.23 -23.76 -4.87
CA TYR A 126 -6.80 -23.41 -6.22
C TYR A 126 -5.57 -24.21 -6.70
N GLY A 127 -5.16 -25.25 -5.96
CA GLY A 127 -4.01 -26.08 -6.33
C GLY A 127 -2.65 -25.38 -6.25
N VAL A 128 -2.55 -24.29 -5.48
CA VAL A 128 -1.31 -23.53 -5.26
C VAL A 128 -0.66 -23.98 -3.94
N SER A 129 0.62 -24.33 -3.98
CA SER A 129 1.38 -24.67 -2.77
C SER A 129 1.88 -23.40 -2.10
N LEU A 130 1.30 -23.05 -0.95
CA LEU A 130 1.68 -21.86 -0.18
C LEU A 130 2.50 -22.23 1.06
N LYS A 131 3.64 -21.57 1.24
CA LYS A 131 4.38 -21.51 2.51
C LYS A 131 4.26 -20.11 3.09
N PHE A 132 3.57 -19.96 4.22
CA PHE A 132 3.36 -18.68 4.88
C PHE A 132 4.22 -18.56 6.14
N ASN A 133 4.97 -17.46 6.24
CA ASN A 133 5.85 -17.15 7.37
C ASN A 133 5.48 -15.80 7.97
N VAL A 134 5.51 -15.70 9.30
CA VAL A 134 5.37 -14.44 10.04
C VAL A 134 6.67 -14.15 10.76
N ILE A 135 7.18 -12.94 10.60
CA ILE A 135 8.37 -12.46 11.33
C ILE A 135 7.95 -11.28 12.20
N SER A 136 8.20 -11.41 13.50
CA SER A 136 7.87 -10.39 14.49
C SER A 136 9.13 -9.77 15.09
N GLY A 137 9.07 -8.49 15.43
CA GLY A 137 10.18 -7.81 16.10
C GLY A 137 11.44 -7.63 15.24
N LEU A 138 11.31 -7.69 13.91
CA LEU A 138 12.42 -7.51 12.99
C LEU A 138 12.94 -6.07 13.07
N LYS A 139 14.19 -5.91 13.51
CA LYS A 139 14.90 -4.63 13.42
C LYS A 139 15.44 -4.43 12.02
N LEU A 140 15.42 -3.19 11.53
CA LEU A 140 16.01 -2.85 10.23
C LEU A 140 17.50 -3.20 10.15
N SER A 141 18.22 -3.09 11.28
CA SER A 141 19.63 -3.47 11.39
C SER A 141 19.89 -4.93 11.05
N ASP A 142 18.91 -5.80 11.31
CA ASP A 142 19.02 -7.25 11.23
C ASP A 142 18.46 -7.78 9.89
N LEU A 143 17.92 -6.89 9.04
CA LEU A 143 17.31 -7.23 7.77
C LEU A 143 18.36 -7.84 6.82
N SER A 144 18.23 -9.14 6.58
CA SER A 144 19.10 -9.94 5.74
C SER A 144 18.29 -11.03 5.02
N ARG A 145 18.91 -11.72 4.06
CA ARG A 145 18.29 -12.88 3.42
C ARG A 145 17.99 -13.98 4.43
N ASP A 146 18.93 -14.25 5.32
CA ASP A 146 18.81 -15.29 6.35
C ASP A 146 17.71 -14.96 7.37
N SER A 147 17.61 -13.70 7.84
CA SER A 147 16.57 -13.30 8.78
C SER A 147 15.16 -13.46 8.19
N LEU A 148 15.03 -13.36 6.87
CA LEU A 148 13.79 -13.56 6.11
C LEU A 148 13.62 -15.02 5.62
N GLY A 149 14.58 -15.89 5.94
CA GLY A 149 14.66 -17.26 5.48
C GLY A 149 14.72 -17.42 3.97
N ILE A 150 15.18 -16.40 3.23
CA ILE A 150 15.22 -16.40 1.76
C ILE A 150 16.30 -17.37 1.29
N GLU A 151 15.94 -18.36 0.47
CA GLU A 151 16.87 -19.37 -0.04
C GLU A 151 17.86 -18.77 -1.07
N GLN A 152 18.98 -19.46 -1.30
CA GLN A 152 19.93 -19.08 -2.34
C GLN A 152 19.25 -19.16 -3.72
N ASP A 153 19.45 -18.14 -4.56
CA ASP A 153 18.84 -17.99 -5.89
C ASP A 153 17.29 -17.98 -5.93
N GLU A 154 16.61 -17.94 -4.77
CA GLU A 154 15.16 -17.81 -4.66
C GLU A 154 14.71 -16.47 -5.27
N PRO A 155 13.85 -16.48 -6.30
CA PRO A 155 13.27 -15.26 -6.85
C PRO A 155 12.43 -14.55 -5.79
N LEU A 156 12.77 -13.29 -5.54
CA LEU A 156 12.19 -12.47 -4.47
C LEU A 156 11.40 -11.30 -5.07
N ALA A 157 10.14 -11.12 -4.66
CA ALA A 157 9.48 -9.82 -4.69
C ALA A 157 9.46 -9.21 -3.29
N VAL A 158 9.55 -7.88 -3.24
CA VAL A 158 9.22 -7.12 -2.05
C VAL A 158 8.05 -6.20 -2.37
N ASN A 159 7.02 -6.21 -1.54
CA ASN A 159 5.84 -5.37 -1.69
C ASN A 159 5.81 -4.27 -0.64
N PHE A 160 5.71 -3.02 -1.09
CA PHE A 160 5.42 -1.84 -0.29
C PHE A 160 4.09 -1.25 -0.74
N ALA A 161 2.99 -1.69 -0.13
CA ALA A 161 1.68 -1.11 -0.39
C ALA A 161 1.21 -0.31 0.82
N PHE A 162 1.13 1.01 0.66
CA PHE A 162 0.70 1.97 1.67
C PHE A 162 1.46 1.84 3.01
N LYS A 163 2.78 1.66 2.93
CA LYS A 163 3.65 1.41 4.10
C LYS A 163 4.58 2.58 4.37
N LEU A 164 5.26 3.09 3.36
CA LEU A 164 6.41 3.96 3.53
C LEU A 164 6.02 5.36 3.98
N TYR A 165 4.83 5.85 3.61
CA TYR A 165 4.36 7.19 3.99
C TYR A 165 4.29 7.41 5.51
N ARG A 166 4.12 6.35 6.30
CA ARG A 166 4.09 6.43 7.78
C ARG A 166 5.44 6.27 8.44
N MET A 167 6.45 5.80 7.70
CA MET A 167 7.78 5.61 8.26
C MET A 167 8.47 6.96 8.46
N PRO A 168 9.12 7.20 9.62
CA PRO A 168 9.93 8.39 9.84
C PRO A 168 10.98 8.56 8.75
N ASP A 169 11.12 9.78 8.26
CA ASP A 169 12.12 10.17 7.28
C ASP A 169 13.16 11.11 7.91
N GLU A 170 14.03 11.68 7.08
CA GLU A 170 15.05 12.63 7.49
C GLU A 170 14.52 13.88 8.22
N SER A 171 13.23 14.22 8.06
CA SER A 171 12.61 15.36 8.76
C SER A 171 12.17 15.03 10.19
N VAL A 172 12.15 13.75 10.56
CA VAL A 172 11.64 13.25 11.84
C VAL A 172 12.73 12.57 12.68
N SER A 173 13.66 11.88 12.02
CA SER A 173 14.69 11.05 12.66
C SER A 173 15.98 11.10 11.84
N ILE A 174 17.10 11.27 12.54
CA ILE A 174 18.45 11.31 11.92
C ILE A 174 18.77 9.96 11.28
N GLU A 175 18.25 8.88 11.86
CA GLU A 175 18.41 7.51 11.38
C GLU A 175 17.71 7.27 10.03
N ASN A 176 16.68 8.07 9.70
CA ASN A 176 15.89 7.97 8.47
C ASN A 176 15.53 6.50 8.12
N PRO A 177 14.71 5.84 8.97
CA PRO A 177 14.38 4.42 8.80
C PRO A 177 13.64 4.13 7.49
N ARG A 178 12.96 5.12 6.89
CA ARG A 178 12.34 5.01 5.57
C ARG A 178 13.37 4.70 4.49
N ASP A 179 14.41 5.53 4.37
CA ASP A 179 15.45 5.33 3.35
C ASP A 179 16.43 4.21 3.74
N GLU A 180 16.63 3.94 5.03
CA GLU A 180 17.36 2.75 5.47
C GLU A 180 16.67 1.46 4.98
N LEU A 181 15.35 1.35 5.16
CA LEU A 181 14.60 0.18 4.71
C LEU A 181 14.75 -0.04 3.20
N LEU A 182 14.66 1.02 2.40
CA LEU A 182 14.85 0.93 0.95
C LEU A 182 16.25 0.40 0.59
N ARG A 183 17.31 0.94 1.19
CA ARG A 183 18.68 0.47 0.96
C ARG A 183 18.88 -0.98 1.40
N ARG A 184 18.32 -1.38 2.54
CA ARG A 184 18.40 -2.76 3.04
C ARG A 184 17.68 -3.72 2.09
N VAL A 185 16.49 -3.35 1.63
CA VAL A 185 15.74 -4.14 0.63
C VAL A 185 16.48 -4.23 -0.69
N LYS A 186 17.16 -3.16 -1.15
CA LYS A 186 18.01 -3.26 -2.34
C LYS A 186 19.13 -4.30 -2.15
N GLY A 187 19.72 -4.35 -0.96
CA GLY A 187 20.72 -5.35 -0.56
C GLY A 187 20.21 -6.80 -0.56
N LEU A 188 18.90 -7.02 -0.48
CA LEU A 188 18.30 -8.35 -0.64
C LEU A 188 18.31 -8.84 -2.10
N ALA A 189 18.64 -7.96 -3.06
CA ALA A 189 18.61 -8.23 -4.50
C ALA A 189 17.26 -8.80 -4.99
N PRO A 190 16.12 -8.12 -4.71
CA PRO A 190 14.82 -8.56 -5.20
C PRO A 190 14.76 -8.52 -6.73
N ARG A 191 14.02 -9.46 -7.31
CA ARG A 191 13.70 -9.45 -8.74
C ARG A 191 12.78 -8.28 -9.09
N VAL A 192 11.85 -7.99 -8.20
CA VAL A 192 10.92 -6.87 -8.33
C VAL A 192 10.62 -6.29 -6.95
N VAL A 193 10.54 -4.96 -6.87
CA VAL A 193 9.92 -4.26 -5.75
C VAL A 193 8.69 -3.53 -6.26
N THR A 194 7.55 -3.77 -5.64
CA THR A 194 6.33 -3.02 -5.93
C THR A 194 6.13 -1.92 -4.91
N LEU A 195 5.77 -0.73 -5.38
CA LEU A 195 5.46 0.42 -4.54
C LEU A 195 4.08 0.95 -4.92
N VAL A 196 3.16 0.96 -3.96
CA VAL A 196 1.83 1.54 -4.08
C VAL A 196 1.66 2.57 -2.96
N GLU A 197 1.48 3.83 -3.30
CA GLU A 197 1.37 4.92 -2.32
C GLU A 197 0.30 5.95 -2.73
N GLN A 198 -0.15 6.77 -1.78
CA GLN A 198 -1.05 7.89 -2.07
C GLN A 198 -0.33 9.03 -2.82
N GLU A 199 -1.01 9.65 -3.78
CA GLU A 199 -0.49 10.80 -4.54
C GLU A 199 -0.87 12.13 -3.87
N MET A 200 -0.10 12.51 -2.86
CA MET A 200 -0.37 13.73 -2.08
C MET A 200 0.91 14.26 -1.43
N ASN A 201 1.15 15.58 -1.48
CA ASN A 201 2.30 16.19 -0.80
C ASN A 201 1.93 16.73 0.59
N THR A 202 1.76 15.84 1.58
CA THR A 202 1.58 16.25 2.99
C THR A 202 2.86 16.17 3.82
N ASN A 203 3.94 15.62 3.26
CA ASN A 203 5.19 15.53 4.00
C ASN A 203 6.03 16.82 3.93
N THR A 204 6.30 17.28 2.71
CA THR A 204 7.33 18.32 2.48
C THR A 204 6.78 19.69 2.14
N ALA A 205 5.47 19.80 1.91
CA ALA A 205 4.81 21.07 1.71
C ALA A 205 4.79 21.90 3.02
N PRO A 206 5.05 23.21 2.94
CA PRO A 206 4.78 24.15 4.04
C PRO A 206 3.31 24.08 4.47
N PHE A 207 3.02 24.51 5.70
CA PHE A 207 1.70 24.33 6.32
C PHE A 207 0.51 24.75 5.43
N ALA A 208 0.50 25.98 4.90
CA ALA A 208 -0.62 26.46 4.08
C ALA A 208 -0.83 25.61 2.81
N SER A 209 0.25 25.30 2.08
CA SER A 209 0.19 24.43 0.92
C SER A 209 -0.25 23.02 1.28
N ARG A 210 0.21 22.48 2.42
CA ARG A 210 -0.20 21.17 2.93
C ARG A 210 -1.69 21.11 3.24
N VAL A 211 -2.26 22.17 3.82
CA VAL A 211 -3.72 22.26 4.05
C VAL A 211 -4.47 22.25 2.73
N GLY A 212 -4.00 23.01 1.73
CA GLY A 212 -4.57 23.00 0.38
C GLY A 212 -4.52 21.61 -0.27
N GLU A 213 -3.37 20.94 -0.21
CA GLU A 213 -3.19 19.58 -0.73
C GLU A 213 -4.11 18.57 -0.03
N ALA A 214 -4.19 18.61 1.31
CA ALA A 214 -5.08 17.73 2.06
C ALA A 214 -6.56 17.99 1.71
N CYS A 215 -6.98 19.27 1.62
CA CYS A 215 -8.32 19.64 1.18
C CYS A 215 -8.67 19.03 -0.19
N GLY A 216 -7.80 19.25 -1.19
CA GLY A 216 -8.04 18.77 -2.55
C GLY A 216 -8.05 17.25 -2.65
N TYR A 217 -7.07 16.59 -2.03
CA TYR A 217 -6.95 15.13 -2.05
C TYR A 217 -8.12 14.45 -1.34
N TYR A 218 -8.36 14.80 -0.07
CA TYR A 218 -9.42 14.15 0.71
C TYR A 218 -10.80 14.54 0.20
N GLY A 219 -10.97 15.76 -0.33
CA GLY A 219 -12.22 16.17 -1.00
C GLY A 219 -12.57 15.24 -2.17
N ALA A 220 -11.62 14.99 -3.06
CA ALA A 220 -11.80 14.04 -4.16
C ALA A 220 -12.05 12.61 -3.67
N LEU A 221 -11.38 12.19 -2.58
CA LEU A 221 -11.58 10.86 -2.01
C LEU A 221 -12.98 10.69 -1.40
N PHE A 222 -13.46 11.65 -0.60
CA PHE A 222 -14.81 11.65 -0.05
C PHE A 222 -15.87 11.66 -1.15
N ASP A 223 -15.70 12.49 -2.18
CA ASP A 223 -16.61 12.54 -3.33
C ASP A 223 -16.69 11.19 -4.07
N SER A 224 -15.55 10.51 -4.24
CA SER A 224 -15.51 9.17 -4.82
C SER A 224 -16.23 8.12 -3.98
N VAL A 225 -16.08 8.18 -2.65
CA VAL A 225 -16.74 7.26 -1.71
C VAL A 225 -18.23 7.52 -1.69
N GLU A 226 -18.65 8.79 -1.63
CA GLU A 226 -20.06 9.17 -1.67
C GLU A 226 -20.75 8.71 -2.96
N SER A 227 -20.05 8.83 -4.09
CA SER A 227 -20.55 8.46 -5.41
C SER A 227 -20.67 6.95 -5.62
N THR A 228 -19.84 6.14 -4.96
CA THR A 228 -19.69 4.70 -5.30
C THR A 228 -19.97 3.72 -4.17
N VAL A 229 -19.95 4.17 -2.92
CA VAL A 229 -20.30 3.34 -1.77
C VAL A 229 -21.74 3.64 -1.37
N LEU A 230 -22.58 2.61 -1.38
CA LEU A 230 -24.00 2.74 -1.04
C LEU A 230 -24.15 3.34 0.37
N ARG A 231 -25.18 4.19 0.56
CA ARG A 231 -25.40 4.92 1.82
C ARG A 231 -25.68 3.98 3.00
N ASP A 232 -26.30 2.84 2.74
CA ASP A 232 -26.62 1.79 3.73
C ASP A 232 -25.46 0.81 3.96
N ASN A 233 -24.33 0.97 3.26
CA ASN A 233 -23.17 0.12 3.47
C ASN A 233 -22.63 0.34 4.90
N PRO A 234 -22.62 -0.70 5.77
CA PRO A 234 -22.25 -0.55 7.18
C PRO A 234 -20.78 -0.17 7.38
N GLY A 235 -19.93 -0.33 6.36
CA GLY A 235 -18.52 0.06 6.37
C GLY A 235 -18.27 1.53 6.00
N ARG A 236 -19.25 2.23 5.41
CA ARG A 236 -19.04 3.59 4.89
C ARG A 236 -18.70 4.58 6.01
N ALA A 237 -19.50 4.64 7.08
CA ALA A 237 -19.26 5.56 8.19
C ALA A 237 -17.88 5.33 8.84
N LYS A 238 -17.51 4.06 9.06
CA LYS A 238 -16.20 3.69 9.63
C LYS A 238 -15.04 4.11 8.72
N LEU A 239 -15.18 3.93 7.41
CA LEU A 239 -14.20 4.41 6.43
C LEU A 239 -14.04 5.93 6.53
N GLU A 240 -15.16 6.66 6.51
CA GLU A 240 -15.18 8.13 6.61
C GLU A 240 -14.52 8.62 7.89
N GLU A 241 -14.83 8.03 9.06
CA GLU A 241 -14.15 8.30 10.35
C GLU A 241 -12.64 8.02 10.28
N GLY A 242 -12.23 6.97 9.57
CA GLY A 242 -10.83 6.70 9.25
C GLY A 242 -10.15 7.86 8.52
N LEU A 243 -10.80 8.39 7.48
CA LEU A 243 -10.29 9.53 6.72
C LEU A 243 -10.23 10.81 7.57
N LEU A 244 -11.20 11.03 8.46
CA LEU A 244 -11.19 12.17 9.37
C LEU A 244 -9.94 12.17 10.28
N ARG A 245 -9.58 11.01 10.83
CA ARG A 245 -8.34 10.85 11.62
C ARG A 245 -7.09 11.18 10.79
N LYS A 246 -7.04 10.74 9.53
CA LYS A 246 -5.91 11.03 8.64
C LYS A 246 -5.79 12.51 8.28
N ILE A 247 -6.91 13.19 8.04
CA ILE A 247 -6.96 14.65 7.83
C ILE A 247 -6.45 15.37 9.06
N ALA A 248 -7.01 15.04 10.23
CA ALA A 248 -6.64 15.66 11.49
C ALA A 248 -5.14 15.54 11.74
N ASN A 249 -4.54 14.36 11.52
CA ASN A 249 -3.11 14.18 11.67
C ASN A 249 -2.27 14.98 10.66
N SER A 250 -2.66 14.97 9.39
CA SER A 250 -1.93 15.67 8.32
C SER A 250 -1.85 17.19 8.54
N VAL A 251 -2.90 17.75 9.16
CA VAL A 251 -3.09 19.20 9.30
C VAL A 251 -2.71 19.70 10.70
N ALA A 252 -3.18 19.01 11.75
CA ALA A 252 -3.01 19.44 13.13
C ALA A 252 -1.61 19.14 13.69
N CYS A 253 -1.00 18.03 13.30
CA CYS A 253 0.24 17.57 13.91
C CYS A 253 1.52 18.09 13.21
N GLU A 254 2.63 18.06 13.95
CA GLU A 254 3.99 18.32 13.49
C GLU A 254 4.97 17.29 14.08
N GLY A 255 6.23 17.35 13.66
CA GLY A 255 7.29 16.51 14.24
C GLY A 255 6.96 15.02 14.20
N ARG A 256 7.18 14.32 15.32
CA ARG A 256 6.91 12.88 15.46
C ARG A 256 5.42 12.53 15.50
N ASP A 257 4.58 13.47 15.91
CA ASP A 257 3.14 13.26 16.03
C ASP A 257 2.43 13.31 14.68
N ARG A 258 3.05 13.93 13.65
CA ARG A 258 2.56 13.83 12.27
C ARG A 258 3.08 12.56 11.62
N VAL A 259 2.18 11.61 11.40
CA VAL A 259 2.44 10.27 10.86
C VAL A 259 1.96 10.14 9.41
N GLU A 260 0.89 10.85 9.01
CA GLU A 260 0.34 10.84 7.64
C GLU A 260 1.19 11.69 6.68
N ARG A 261 2.41 11.22 6.40
CA ARG A 261 3.44 11.93 5.63
C ARG A 261 3.53 11.41 4.20
N CYS A 262 2.45 11.59 3.46
CA CYS A 262 2.39 11.24 2.03
C CYS A 262 3.35 12.10 1.20
N GLU A 263 3.88 11.48 0.15
CA GLU A 263 4.69 12.15 -0.87
C GLU A 263 4.13 11.87 -2.25
N VAL A 264 4.34 12.81 -3.17
CA VAL A 264 4.03 12.64 -4.59
C VAL A 264 4.96 11.60 -5.22
N PHE A 265 4.50 10.92 -6.26
CA PHE A 265 5.24 9.83 -6.93
C PHE A 265 6.62 10.28 -7.40
N GLY A 266 6.78 11.53 -7.84
CA GLY A 266 8.10 12.08 -8.21
C GLY A 266 9.13 12.00 -7.08
N LYS A 267 8.73 12.16 -5.82
CA LYS A 267 9.62 12.00 -4.65
C LYS A 267 9.90 10.55 -4.34
N TRP A 268 8.88 9.69 -4.40
CA TRP A 268 9.07 8.24 -4.26
C TRP A 268 10.06 7.72 -5.31
N ARG A 269 9.96 8.19 -6.56
CA ARG A 269 10.93 7.85 -7.60
C ARG A 269 12.35 8.26 -7.23
N ALA A 270 12.53 9.48 -6.71
CA ALA A 270 13.84 9.95 -6.26
C ALA A 270 14.39 9.08 -5.12
N ARG A 271 13.59 8.77 -4.09
CA ARG A 271 13.99 7.90 -2.98
C ARG A 271 14.39 6.50 -3.45
N MET A 272 13.57 5.89 -4.31
CA MET A 272 13.86 4.58 -4.89
C MET A 272 15.17 4.59 -5.69
N SER A 273 15.38 5.60 -6.55
CA SER A 273 16.63 5.74 -7.31
C SER A 273 17.85 6.00 -6.44
N MET A 274 17.73 6.82 -5.38
CA MET A 274 18.81 7.06 -4.41
C MET A 274 19.19 5.79 -3.62
N ALA A 275 18.22 4.90 -3.39
CA ALA A 275 18.48 3.58 -2.80
C ALA A 275 19.07 2.57 -3.80
N GLY A 276 19.26 2.95 -5.07
CA GLY A 276 19.85 2.11 -6.11
C GLY A 276 18.85 1.29 -6.93
N PHE A 277 17.55 1.58 -6.83
CA PHE A 277 16.54 0.93 -7.66
C PHE A 277 16.40 1.60 -9.02
N GLU A 278 16.15 0.78 -10.04
CA GLU A 278 15.76 1.24 -11.36
C GLU A 278 14.26 1.02 -11.56
N LEU A 279 13.56 2.02 -12.11
CA LEU A 279 12.15 1.88 -12.45
C LEU A 279 11.99 0.82 -13.54
N LYS A 280 11.11 -0.16 -13.31
CA LYS A 280 10.61 -1.11 -14.30
C LYS A 280 9.21 -0.61 -14.71
N PRO A 281 9.07 0.13 -15.83
CA PRO A 281 7.81 0.75 -16.19
C PRO A 281 6.69 -0.29 -16.27
N LEU A 282 5.57 -0.01 -15.59
CA LEU A 282 4.36 -0.79 -15.80
C LEU A 282 3.85 -0.50 -17.21
N SER A 283 3.54 -1.54 -17.97
CA SER A 283 3.15 -1.36 -19.38
C SER A 283 1.76 -0.74 -19.51
N GLN A 284 1.50 -0.11 -20.65
CA GLN A 284 0.17 0.36 -21.02
C GLN A 284 -0.88 -0.76 -20.94
N THR A 285 -0.49 -2.01 -21.23
CA THR A 285 -1.35 -3.19 -21.09
C THR A 285 -1.79 -3.45 -19.65
N VAL A 286 -0.92 -3.17 -18.65
CA VAL A 286 -1.30 -3.24 -17.24
C VAL A 286 -2.38 -2.20 -16.93
N ALA A 287 -2.20 -0.95 -17.39
CA ALA A 287 -3.19 0.10 -17.20
C ALA A 287 -4.53 -0.23 -17.87
N GLU A 288 -4.51 -0.79 -19.07
CA GLU A 288 -5.71 -1.26 -19.79
C GLU A 288 -6.40 -2.41 -19.06
N THR A 289 -5.65 -3.36 -18.51
CA THR A 289 -6.19 -4.46 -17.69
C THR A 289 -6.88 -3.91 -16.44
N MET A 290 -6.26 -2.95 -15.75
CA MET A 290 -6.87 -2.32 -14.58
C MET A 290 -8.12 -1.51 -14.95
N ARG A 291 -8.12 -0.85 -16.11
CA ARG A 291 -9.31 -0.16 -16.64
C ARG A 291 -10.44 -1.13 -16.98
N ALA A 292 -10.11 -2.30 -17.55
CA ALA A 292 -11.10 -3.34 -17.82
C ALA A 292 -11.72 -3.88 -16.52
N LYS A 293 -10.90 -4.15 -15.50
CA LYS A 293 -11.37 -4.58 -14.16
C LYS A 293 -12.21 -3.50 -13.46
N LEU A 294 -11.87 -2.24 -13.65
CA LEU A 294 -12.66 -1.12 -13.16
C LEU A 294 -14.05 -1.09 -13.82
N ASN A 295 -14.14 -1.40 -15.11
CA ASN A 295 -15.36 -1.36 -15.91
C ASN A 295 -16.19 -2.66 -15.90
N SER A 296 -15.66 -3.77 -15.36
CA SER A 296 -16.38 -5.06 -15.32
C SER A 296 -17.51 -5.11 -14.28
N GLY A 297 -17.70 -4.06 -13.47
CA GLY A 297 -18.85 -3.94 -12.59
C GLY A 297 -20.08 -3.36 -13.31
N ASN A 298 -21.29 -3.80 -12.95
CA ASN A 298 -22.58 -3.31 -13.46
C ASN A 298 -22.89 -1.83 -13.12
N ARG A 299 -21.87 -1.00 -12.88
CA ARG A 299 -22.01 0.42 -12.57
C ARG A 299 -21.27 1.21 -13.64
N VAL A 300 -21.98 2.09 -14.33
CA VAL A 300 -21.37 3.16 -15.12
C VAL A 300 -20.41 3.90 -14.19
N ASN A 301 -19.10 3.90 -14.52
CA ASN A 301 -18.08 4.60 -13.74
C ASN A 301 -18.12 6.09 -14.08
N PRO A 302 -18.64 6.99 -13.22
CA PRO A 302 -18.85 8.36 -13.64
C PRO A 302 -17.58 9.22 -13.56
N GLY A 303 -16.55 8.82 -12.80
CA GLY A 303 -15.39 9.68 -12.55
C GLY A 303 -14.04 9.01 -12.29
N PHE A 304 -13.95 7.67 -12.21
CA PHE A 304 -12.66 7.01 -11.99
C PHE A 304 -11.81 7.01 -13.26
N THR A 305 -10.50 7.17 -13.07
CA THR A 305 -9.51 7.21 -14.14
C THR A 305 -8.37 6.25 -13.85
N VAL A 306 -7.87 5.60 -14.89
CA VAL A 306 -6.68 4.74 -14.87
C VAL A 306 -5.78 5.16 -16.02
N LYS A 307 -4.58 5.64 -15.72
CA LYS A 307 -3.61 6.08 -16.73
C LYS A 307 -2.20 5.57 -16.40
N GLU A 308 -1.47 5.15 -17.42
CA GLU A 308 -0.01 5.00 -17.30
C GLU A 308 0.60 6.39 -17.43
N GLU A 309 1.51 6.72 -16.51
CA GLU A 309 2.21 7.99 -16.51
C GLU A 309 3.52 7.87 -15.72
N ASN A 310 4.62 8.37 -16.30
CA ASN A 310 5.96 8.33 -15.69
C ASN A 310 6.41 6.91 -15.28
N GLY A 311 5.96 5.87 -15.98
CA GLY A 311 6.27 4.45 -15.73
C GLY A 311 5.52 3.84 -14.55
N GLY A 312 4.58 4.57 -13.94
CA GLY A 312 3.62 4.06 -12.96
C GLY A 312 2.21 3.99 -13.53
N VAL A 313 1.31 3.30 -12.83
CA VAL A 313 -0.13 3.33 -13.12
C VAL A 313 -0.82 4.16 -12.05
N ASN A 314 -1.47 5.22 -12.49
CA ASN A 314 -2.16 6.21 -11.66
C ASN A 314 -3.65 5.89 -11.64
N PHE A 315 -4.22 5.87 -10.44
CA PHE A 315 -5.66 5.69 -10.22
C PHE A 315 -6.21 6.97 -9.60
N GLY A 316 -7.24 7.54 -10.23
CA GLY A 316 -7.75 8.86 -9.86
C GLY A 316 -9.26 8.98 -9.93
N TRP A 317 -9.76 10.09 -9.41
CA TRP A 317 -11.16 10.48 -9.40
C TRP A 317 -11.31 11.90 -9.93
N LEU A 318 -12.15 12.11 -10.95
CA LEU A 318 -12.43 13.41 -11.58
C LEU A 318 -11.16 14.23 -11.88
N GLY A 319 -10.13 13.55 -12.39
CA GLY A 319 -8.84 14.17 -12.76
C GLY A 319 -7.82 14.28 -11.62
N ARG A 320 -8.19 14.06 -10.35
CA ARG A 320 -7.22 13.98 -9.23
C ARG A 320 -6.70 12.56 -9.10
N THR A 321 -5.40 12.35 -9.29
CA THR A 321 -4.74 11.09 -8.92
C THR A 321 -4.83 10.90 -7.41
N LEU A 322 -5.24 9.71 -6.97
CA LEU A 322 -5.36 9.33 -5.57
C LEU A 322 -4.26 8.35 -5.16
N THR A 323 -3.94 7.38 -6.01
CA THR A 323 -2.92 6.37 -5.73
C THR A 323 -2.07 6.12 -6.98
N VAL A 324 -0.82 5.73 -6.76
CA VAL A 324 0.11 5.34 -7.84
C VAL A 324 0.72 3.99 -7.49
N ALA A 325 0.66 3.06 -8.44
CA ALA A 325 1.40 1.80 -8.38
C ALA A 325 2.60 1.84 -9.33
N SER A 326 3.74 1.30 -8.89
CA SER A 326 4.98 1.24 -9.67
C SER A 326 5.78 -0.02 -9.33
N ALA A 327 6.69 -0.39 -10.24
CA ALA A 327 7.56 -1.55 -10.07
C ALA A 327 9.04 -1.17 -10.31
N TRP A 328 9.95 -1.86 -9.63
CA TRP A 328 11.36 -1.50 -9.54
C TRP A 328 12.25 -2.74 -9.52
N ARG A 329 13.53 -2.60 -9.91
CA ARG A 329 14.56 -3.66 -9.86
C ARG A 329 15.86 -3.20 -9.20
#